data_AF-A0A3D2C4Y8-F1
#
_entry.id   AF-A0A3D2C4Y8-F1
#
_cell.length_a   1.000
_cell.length_b   1.000
_cell.length_c   1.000
_cell.angle_alpha   90.00
_cell.angle_beta   90.00
_cell.angle_gamma   90.00
#
_symmetry.space_group_name_H-M   'P 1'
#
loop_
_entity.id
_entity.type
_entity.pdbx_description
1 polymer ?
#
loop_
_entity_poly.entity_id
_entity_poly.type
_entity_poly.pdbx_seq_one_letter_code
_entity_poly.pdbx_strand_id
1 'polypeptide(L)'
;MIFSEEVVMPGRKVRDESEARRFLDAASRSGLERAAWARQHGINARSLNAWRLVVDRKDRANERAPLEFLELVPTPRAARPSSPLGLRVGDVQIDVPDDFDQDHLRRILQVVLAAC
;
A
#
# COMPACT_ATOMS: atom_id res chain seq x y z
N MET A 1 -35.19 -25.91 39.05
CA MET A 1 -35.64 -24.90 38.09
C MET A 1 -34.54 -24.78 37.05
N ILE A 2 -34.72 -25.42 35.89
CA ILE A 2 -33.69 -25.54 34.86
C ILE A 2 -33.64 -24.19 34.12
N PHE A 3 -32.49 -23.52 34.15
CA PHE A 3 -32.21 -22.42 33.25
C PHE A 3 -32.18 -23.00 31.83
N SER A 4 -33.27 -22.79 31.09
CA SER A 4 -33.29 -23.03 29.65
C SER A 4 -32.26 -22.09 29.04
N GLU A 5 -31.10 -22.63 28.70
CA GLU A 5 -30.08 -21.97 27.91
C GLU A 5 -30.69 -21.74 26.52
N GLU A 6 -31.22 -20.52 26.33
CA GLU A 6 -31.74 -20.06 25.07
C GLU A 6 -30.56 -20.02 24.09
N VAL A 7 -30.44 -21.04 23.24
CA VAL A 7 -29.45 -21.07 22.18
C VAL A 7 -29.79 -19.91 21.24
N VAL A 8 -29.15 -18.76 21.44
CA VAL A 8 -29.28 -17.58 20.57
C VAL A 8 -28.68 -17.95 19.23
N MET A 9 -29.50 -18.57 18.38
CA MET A 9 -29.12 -18.85 17.01
C MET A 9 -28.84 -17.51 16.34
N PRO A 10 -27.63 -17.29 15.82
CA PRO A 10 -27.36 -16.09 15.04
C PRO A 10 -28.37 -16.06 13.90
N GLY A 11 -29.16 -14.98 13.80
CA GLY A 11 -30.15 -14.83 12.73
C GLY A 11 -29.56 -15.04 11.33
N ARG A 12 -30.40 -15.04 10.30
CA ARG A 12 -29.96 -15.24 8.92
C ARG A 12 -28.94 -14.15 8.52
N LYS A 13 -27.86 -14.56 7.83
CA LYS A 13 -26.91 -13.60 7.23
C LYS A 13 -27.55 -12.87 6.05
N VAL A 14 -27.10 -11.64 5.84
CA VAL A 14 -27.47 -10.82 4.67
C VAL A 14 -26.74 -11.36 3.44
N ARG A 15 -27.49 -11.59 2.35
CA ARG A 15 -27.01 -12.31 1.15
C ARG A 15 -26.17 -11.44 0.23
N ASP A 16 -26.62 -10.22 0.01
CA ASP A 16 -26.05 -9.32 -0.98
C ASP A 16 -26.22 -7.85 -0.58
N GLU A 17 -25.64 -6.97 -1.40
CA GLU A 17 -25.64 -5.52 -1.15
C GLU A 17 -27.04 -4.91 -1.25
N SER A 18 -27.90 -5.40 -2.16
CA SER A 18 -29.26 -4.87 -2.34
C SER A 18 -30.11 -5.16 -1.11
N GLU A 19 -30.04 -6.38 -0.61
CA GLU A 19 -30.67 -6.79 0.65
C GLU A 19 -30.11 -6.00 1.84
N ALA A 20 -28.79 -5.78 1.88
CA ALA A 20 -28.16 -4.97 2.92
C ALA A 20 -28.70 -3.53 2.93
N ARG A 21 -28.73 -2.86 1.78
CA ARG A 21 -29.23 -1.48 1.65
C ARG A 21 -30.68 -1.39 2.11
N ARG A 22 -31.54 -2.30 1.65
CA ARG A 22 -32.95 -2.37 2.08
C ARG A 22 -33.10 -2.53 3.59
N PHE A 23 -32.29 -3.37 4.23
CA PHE A 23 -32.33 -3.60 5.67
C PHE A 23 -31.76 -2.44 6.48
N LEU A 24 -30.69 -1.80 6.00
CA LEU A 24 -30.14 -0.59 6.61
C LEU A 24 -31.15 0.58 6.56
N ASP A 25 -31.83 0.74 5.43
CA ASP A 25 -32.89 1.74 5.27
C ASP A 25 -34.10 1.44 6.16
N ALA A 26 -34.52 0.17 6.21
CA ALA A 26 -35.62 -0.24 7.08
C ALA A 26 -35.29 -0.03 8.57
N ALA A 27 -34.07 -0.37 8.98
CA ALA A 27 -33.60 -0.11 10.34
C ALA A 27 -33.56 1.39 10.64
N SER A 28 -33.04 2.22 9.73
CA SER A 28 -33.00 3.68 9.87
C SER A 28 -34.40 4.28 10.05
N ARG A 29 -35.37 3.85 9.21
CA ARG A 29 -36.76 4.33 9.28
C ARG A 29 -37.53 3.81 10.50
N SER A 30 -37.10 2.70 11.10
CA SER A 30 -37.79 2.11 12.25
C SER A 30 -37.61 2.90 13.55
N GLY A 31 -36.60 3.77 13.62
CA GLY A 31 -36.22 4.46 14.87
C GLY A 31 -35.56 3.53 15.91
N LEU A 32 -35.41 2.24 15.62
CA LEU A 32 -34.70 1.29 16.46
C LEU A 32 -33.19 1.33 16.22
N GLU A 33 -32.43 0.92 17.23
CA GLU A 33 -31.02 0.61 17.06
C GLU A 33 -30.87 -0.58 16.10
N ARG A 34 -29.88 -0.54 15.20
CA ARG A 34 -29.72 -1.51 14.10
C ARG A 34 -29.62 -2.95 14.58
N ALA A 35 -28.90 -3.23 15.67
CA ALA A 35 -28.80 -4.59 16.19
C ALA A 35 -30.12 -5.06 16.82
N ALA A 36 -30.87 -4.17 17.47
CA ALA A 36 -32.22 -4.47 17.93
C ALA A 36 -33.17 -4.78 16.75
N TRP A 37 -33.17 -3.95 15.71
CA TRP A 37 -33.93 -4.20 14.48
C TRP A 37 -33.54 -5.54 13.85
N ALA A 38 -32.24 -5.83 13.72
CA ALA A 38 -31.76 -7.08 13.14
C ALA A 38 -32.27 -8.29 13.92
N ARG A 39 -32.20 -8.27 15.26
CA ARG A 39 -32.72 -9.36 16.11
C ARG A 39 -34.22 -9.55 15.93
N GLN A 40 -34.99 -8.46 15.94
CA GLN A 40 -36.45 -8.51 15.77
C GLN A 40 -36.85 -9.12 14.41
N HIS A 41 -36.04 -8.91 13.38
CA HIS A 41 -36.28 -9.41 12.03
C HIS A 41 -35.54 -10.72 11.71
N GLY A 42 -34.97 -11.40 12.72
CA GLY A 42 -34.27 -12.67 12.54
C GLY A 42 -33.01 -12.57 11.67
N ILE A 43 -32.39 -11.39 11.61
CA ILE A 43 -31.16 -11.09 10.86
C ILE A 43 -29.96 -11.07 11.80
N ASN A 44 -28.83 -11.60 11.34
CA ASN A 44 -27.58 -11.51 12.08
C ASN A 44 -27.09 -10.05 12.16
N ALA A 45 -27.09 -9.47 13.36
CA ALA A 45 -26.64 -8.10 13.60
C ALA A 45 -25.18 -7.85 13.16
N ARG A 46 -24.28 -8.83 13.35
CA ARG A 46 -22.88 -8.72 12.92
C ARG A 46 -22.77 -8.72 11.38
N SER A 47 -23.55 -9.55 10.70
CA SER A 47 -23.62 -9.57 9.24
C SER A 47 -24.14 -8.24 8.69
N LEU A 48 -25.21 -7.69 9.28
CA LEU A 48 -25.75 -6.39 8.89
C LEU A 48 -24.74 -5.25 9.11
N ASN A 49 -24.01 -5.28 10.24
CA ASN A 49 -22.97 -4.29 10.50
C ASN A 49 -21.76 -4.42 9.56
N ALA A 50 -21.36 -5.65 9.20
CA ALA A 50 -20.30 -5.87 8.22
C ALA A 50 -20.70 -5.30 6.85
N TRP A 51 -21.93 -5.55 6.41
CA TRP A 51 -22.45 -4.99 5.17
C TRP A 51 -22.56 -3.46 5.18
N ARG A 52 -22.92 -2.85 6.32
CA ARG A 52 -22.86 -1.38 6.44
C ARG A 52 -21.46 -0.85 6.12
N LEU A 53 -20.41 -1.45 6.67
CA LEU A 53 -19.04 -1.01 6.41
C LEU A 53 -18.64 -1.18 4.93
N VAL A 54 -19.14 -2.23 4.27
CA VAL A 54 -18.92 -2.45 2.84
C VAL A 54 -19.62 -1.38 2.01
N VAL A 55 -20.89 -1.11 2.30
CA VAL A 55 -21.70 -0.08 1.61
C VAL A 55 -21.09 1.31 1.83
N ASP A 56 -20.80 1.69 3.07
CA ASP A 56 -20.18 2.99 3.40
C ASP A 56 -18.84 3.18 2.66
N ARG A 57 -18.04 2.11 2.54
CA ARG A 57 -16.77 2.16 1.78
C ARG A 57 -17.01 2.37 0.29
N LYS A 58 -17.99 1.68 -0.30
CA LYS A 58 -18.31 1.81 -1.73
C LYS A 58 -18.88 3.18 -2.05
N ASP A 59 -19.76 3.69 -1.21
CA ASP A 59 -20.38 5.01 -1.41
C ASP A 59 -19.29 6.10 -1.35
N ARG A 60 -18.37 6.03 -0.37
CA ARG A 60 -17.20 6.93 -0.32
C ARG A 60 -16.22 6.76 -1.48
N ALA A 61 -16.09 5.55 -2.03
CA ALA A 61 -15.24 5.33 -3.20
C ALA A 61 -15.87 5.95 -4.45
N ASN A 62 -17.20 5.87 -4.59
CA ASN A 62 -17.94 6.50 -5.69
C ASN A 62 -17.96 8.04 -5.58
N GLU A 63 -17.92 8.60 -4.37
CA GLU A 63 -17.80 10.05 -4.16
C GLU A 63 -16.42 10.60 -4.56
N ARG A 64 -15.39 9.76 -4.58
CA ARG A 64 -14.04 10.17 -5.00
C ARG A 64 -13.91 10.10 -6.50
N ALA A 65 -13.15 11.03 -7.08
CA ALA A 65 -12.79 10.98 -8.49
C ALA A 65 -12.18 9.61 -8.83
N PRO A 66 -12.46 9.06 -10.03
CA PRO A 66 -11.88 7.79 -10.46
C PRO A 66 -10.36 7.84 -10.32
N LEU A 67 -9.76 6.79 -9.74
CA LEU A 67 -8.31 6.66 -9.74
C LEU A 67 -7.85 6.39 -11.17
N GLU A 68 -7.09 7.31 -11.73
CA GLU A 68 -6.44 7.11 -13.03
C GLU A 68 -5.11 6.39 -12.81
N PHE A 69 -4.94 5.26 -13.49
CA PHE A 69 -3.67 4.54 -13.53
C PHE A 69 -2.85 5.07 -14.71
N LEU A 70 -1.65 5.58 -14.43
CA LEU A 70 -0.69 6.00 -15.45
C LEU A 70 0.39 4.94 -15.59
N GLU A 71 0.66 4.53 -16.83
CA GLU A 71 1.76 3.62 -17.14
C GLU A 71 3.10 4.36 -17.01
N LEU A 72 4.04 3.77 -16.27
CA LEU A 72 5.42 4.26 -16.20
C LEU A 72 6.23 3.61 -17.32
N VAL A 73 6.60 4.39 -18.33
CA VAL A 73 7.52 3.95 -19.38
C VAL A 73 8.96 4.05 -18.86
N PRO A 74 9.73 2.95 -18.81
CA PRO A 74 11.13 3.01 -18.39
C PRO A 74 11.94 3.83 -19.41
N THR A 75 12.48 4.97 -18.98
CA THR A 75 13.44 5.71 -19.80
C THR A 75 14.76 4.95 -19.80
N PRO A 76 15.35 4.63 -20.97
CA PRO A 76 16.67 4.01 -21.01
C PRO A 76 17.66 4.89 -20.26
N ARG A 77 18.36 4.30 -19.28
CA ARG A 77 19.43 4.97 -18.55
C ARG A 77 20.49 5.36 -19.57
N ALA A 78 20.66 6.66 -19.80
CA ALA A 78 21.80 7.17 -20.56
C ALA A 78 23.07 6.53 -19.99
N ALA A 79 23.92 5.98 -20.86
CA ALA A 79 25.22 5.48 -20.46
C ALA A 79 25.91 6.58 -19.63
N ARG A 80 26.36 6.25 -18.42
CA ARG A 80 27.15 7.21 -17.65
C ARG A 80 28.35 7.57 -18.53
N PRO A 81 28.64 8.87 -18.79
CA PRO A 81 29.95 9.21 -19.34
C PRO A 81 30.97 8.60 -18.38
N SER A 82 31.90 7.82 -18.91
CA SER A 82 32.95 7.30 -18.04
C SER A 82 33.69 8.49 -17.48
N SER A 83 33.59 8.62 -16.16
CA SER A 83 34.31 9.68 -15.46
C SER A 83 35.70 9.13 -15.21
N PRO A 84 36.76 9.84 -15.62
CA PRO A 84 38.12 9.41 -15.33
C PRO A 84 38.27 9.10 -13.83
N LEU A 85 38.94 8.01 -13.51
CA LEU A 85 39.21 7.59 -12.14
C LEU A 85 40.06 8.67 -11.47
N GLY A 86 39.47 9.45 -10.57
CA GLY A 86 40.17 10.48 -9.80
C GLY A 86 40.87 9.87 -8.59
N LEU A 87 42.20 9.93 -8.55
CA LEU A 87 43.02 9.62 -7.39
C LEU A 87 43.39 10.92 -6.67
N ARG A 88 43.16 10.99 -5.35
CA ARG A 88 43.59 12.12 -4.52
C ARG A 88 44.55 11.67 -3.44
N VAL A 89 45.72 12.30 -3.37
CA VAL A 89 46.72 12.11 -2.31
C VAL A 89 47.12 13.48 -1.76
N GLY A 90 46.65 13.79 -0.55
CA GLY A 90 46.79 15.12 0.04
C GLY A 90 46.17 16.21 -0.85
N ASP A 91 47.01 17.15 -1.28
CA ASP A 91 46.64 18.27 -2.15
C ASP A 91 46.78 17.97 -3.65
N VAL A 92 47.24 16.77 -4.02
CA VAL A 92 47.41 16.35 -5.41
C VAL A 92 46.21 15.53 -5.86
N GLN A 93 45.61 15.91 -6.99
CA GLN A 93 44.58 15.14 -7.69
C GLN A 93 45.13 14.69 -9.05
N ILE A 94 44.92 13.41 -9.38
CA ILE A 94 45.30 12.80 -10.65
C ILE A 94 44.03 12.20 -11.25
N ASP A 95 43.62 12.71 -12.40
CA ASP A 95 42.49 12.18 -13.15
C ASP A 95 43.01 11.18 -14.19
N VAL A 96 42.58 9.92 -14.07
CA VAL A 96 43.05 8.83 -14.93
C VAL A 96 41.95 8.49 -15.95
N PRO A 97 42.19 8.69 -17.26
CA PRO A 97 41.21 8.36 -18.30
C PRO A 97 41.01 6.84 -18.39
N ASP A 98 39.88 6.38 -18.94
CA ASP A 98 39.55 4.94 -19.01
C ASP A 98 40.54 4.10 -19.81
N ASP A 99 41.22 4.70 -20.78
CA ASP A 99 42.17 4.08 -21.70
C ASP A 99 43.62 4.17 -21.21
N PHE A 100 43.82 4.44 -19.92
CA PHE A 100 45.14 4.61 -19.35
C PHE A 100 45.98 3.33 -19.41
N ASP A 101 47.29 3.53 -19.57
CA ASP A 101 48.26 2.46 -19.42
C ASP A 101 48.50 2.16 -17.94
N GLN A 102 48.18 0.92 -17.56
CA GLN A 102 48.31 0.42 -16.19
C GLN A 102 49.76 0.46 -15.67
N ASP A 103 50.76 0.28 -16.55
CA ASP A 103 52.16 0.29 -16.16
C ASP A 103 52.63 1.70 -15.81
N HIS A 104 52.14 2.71 -16.54
CA HIS A 104 52.41 4.11 -16.23
C HIS A 104 51.74 4.55 -14.92
N LEU A 105 50.48 4.19 -14.69
CA LEU A 105 49.81 4.53 -13.42
C LEU A 105 50.53 3.90 -12.22
N ARG A 106 50.97 2.64 -12.35
CA ARG A 106 51.72 1.95 -11.29
C ARG A 106 53.01 2.67 -10.93
N ARG A 107 53.76 3.16 -11.92
CA ARG A 107 55.00 3.93 -11.70
C ARG A 107 54.71 5.24 -10.96
N ILE A 108 53.65 5.95 -11.34
CA ILE A 108 53.25 7.21 -10.69
C ILE A 108 52.86 6.94 -9.23
N LEU A 109 52.05 5.90 -8.96
CA LEU A 109 51.66 5.51 -7.62
C LEU A 109 52.87 5.14 -6.73
N GLN A 110 53.87 4.45 -7.29
CA GLN A 110 55.09 4.13 -6.56
C GLN A 110 55.87 5.38 -6.14
N VAL A 111 55.95 6.40 -7.00
CA VAL A 111 56.61 7.67 -6.67
C VAL A 111 55.83 8.40 -5.57
N VAL A 112 54.51 8.47 -5.67
CA VAL A 112 53.66 9.12 -4.67
C VAL A 112 53.77 8.42 -3.31
N LEU A 113 53.73 7.08 -3.27
CA LEU A 113 53.90 6.30 -2.04
C LEU A 113 55.29 6.42 -1.42
N ALA A 114 56.33 6.66 -2.21
CA ALA A 114 57.69 6.85 -1.70
C ALA A 114 57.94 8.27 -1.18
N ALA A 115 57.14 9.24 -1.61
CA ALA A 115 57.27 10.65 -1.24
C ALA A 115 56.35 11.08 -0.07
N CYS A 116 55.32 10.29 0.25
CA CYS A 116 54.45 10.43 1.42
C CYS A 116 54.98 9.61 2.61
#